data_AF-A0A1L7AGK8-F1
#
_entry.id   AF-A0A1L7AGK8-F1
#
_cell.length_a   1.000
_cell.length_b   1.000
_cell.length_c   1.000
_cell.angle_alpha   90.00
_cell.angle_beta   90.00
_cell.angle_gamma   90.00
#
_symmetry.space_group_name_H-M   'P 1'
#
loop_
_entity.id
_entity.type
_entity.pdbx_description
1 polymer ?
#
loop_
_entity_poly.entity_id
_entity_poly.type
_entity_poly.pdbx_seq_one_letter_code
_entity_poly.pdbx_strand_id
1 'polypeptide(L)'
;MRTIGLRCPASLEGVEAALLETDGVAVTRAGPFRLLPHPPALQRALRAALEAGPEEAWGGLSPAVERLVERCAEAVAALAGSDGMAAGGVMAVGLDGPGLAGCGRDGVPVPLLEGGFLARRLGLPVASGFGGGLAAGEDGRVILPSAYPALTAGLPRPLAILDLDGVARVTWLGAGDRWGAKALHFEAGPAGGPAEGWAG
;
A
#
# COMPACT_ATOMS: atom_id res chain seq x y z
N MET A 1 -14.98 3.88 -12.37
CA MET A 1 -14.11 2.69 -12.40
C MET A 1 -14.10 2.03 -11.03
N ARG A 2 -14.10 0.69 -10.95
CA ARG A 2 -13.87 -0.05 -9.70
C ARG A 2 -12.40 -0.48 -9.61
N THR A 3 -11.76 -0.23 -8.49
CA THR A 3 -10.38 -0.64 -8.20
C THR A 3 -10.30 -1.32 -6.85
N ILE A 4 -9.30 -2.16 -6.66
CA ILE A 4 -8.96 -2.69 -5.33
C ILE A 4 -7.57 -2.19 -4.95
N GLY A 5 -7.46 -1.54 -3.79
CA GLY A 5 -6.17 -1.30 -3.15
C GLY A 5 -5.82 -2.48 -2.25
N LEU A 6 -4.59 -2.97 -2.34
CA LEU A 6 -4.00 -3.98 -1.47
C LEU A 6 -2.85 -3.35 -0.69
N ARG A 7 -2.81 -3.60 0.62
CA ARG A 7 -1.67 -3.25 1.48
C ARG A 7 -1.20 -4.48 2.24
N CYS A 8 0.10 -4.74 2.20
CA CYS A 8 0.76 -5.73 3.02
C CYS A 8 1.71 -4.97 3.96
N PRO A 9 1.29 -4.66 5.20
CA PRO A 9 2.10 -3.87 6.11
C PRO A 9 3.42 -4.58 6.46
N ALA A 10 4.43 -3.82 6.87
CA ALA A 10 5.72 -4.35 7.30
C ALA A 10 5.63 -5.28 8.54
N SER A 11 4.51 -5.24 9.28
CA SER A 11 4.21 -6.21 10.35
C SER A 11 4.00 -7.63 9.82
N LEU A 12 3.67 -7.78 8.54
CA LEU A 12 3.39 -9.05 7.84
C LEU A 12 2.18 -9.80 8.39
N GLU A 13 1.28 -9.13 9.11
CA GLU A 13 0.14 -9.78 9.76
C GLU A 13 -0.94 -10.26 8.79
N GLY A 14 -0.96 -9.74 7.56
CA GLY A 14 -1.94 -10.13 6.55
C GLY A 14 -1.92 -9.23 5.32
N VAL A 15 -2.91 -9.47 4.46
CA VAL A 15 -3.22 -8.59 3.32
C VAL A 15 -4.48 -7.80 3.65
N GLU A 16 -4.36 -6.48 3.67
CA GLU A 16 -5.47 -5.56 3.70
C GLU A 16 -5.94 -5.30 2.27
N ALA A 17 -7.25 -5.26 2.06
CA ALA A 17 -7.84 -5.01 0.77
C ALA A 17 -9.05 -4.08 0.90
N ALA A 18 -9.15 -3.09 0.01
CA ALA A 18 -10.25 -2.15 -0.04
C ALA A 18 -10.76 -1.97 -1.48
N LEU A 19 -12.07 -2.13 -1.69
CA LEU A 19 -12.72 -1.78 -2.96
C LEU A 19 -13.02 -0.29 -2.99
N LEU A 20 -12.67 0.39 -4.08
CA LEU A 20 -12.96 1.80 -4.30
C LEU A 20 -13.65 2.00 -5.66
N GLU A 21 -14.58 2.94 -5.73
CA GLU A 21 -15.07 3.47 -7.00
C GLU A 21 -14.49 4.87 -7.22
N THR A 22 -13.87 5.09 -8.37
CA THR A 22 -13.19 6.33 -8.74
C THR A 22 -13.47 6.71 -10.19
N ASP A 23 -13.49 8.01 -10.49
CA ASP A 23 -13.47 8.55 -11.86
C ASP A 23 -12.04 8.73 -12.42
N GLY A 24 -11.02 8.29 -11.67
CA GLY A 24 -9.61 8.49 -11.99
C GLY A 24 -9.00 9.75 -11.37
N VAL A 25 -9.82 10.59 -10.73
CA VAL A 25 -9.42 11.85 -10.09
C VAL A 25 -9.75 11.85 -8.60
N ALA A 26 -10.98 11.47 -8.26
CA ALA A 26 -11.49 11.42 -6.91
C ALA A 26 -12.00 10.02 -6.57
N VAL A 27 -12.01 9.68 -5.29
CA VAL A 27 -12.75 8.52 -4.81
C VAL A 27 -14.22 8.93 -4.70
N THR A 28 -15.04 8.37 -5.58
CA THR A 28 -16.48 8.63 -5.63
C THR A 28 -17.27 7.78 -4.63
N ARG A 29 -16.72 6.61 -4.25
CA ARG A 29 -17.31 5.74 -3.22
C ARG A 29 -16.27 4.82 -2.61
N ALA A 30 -16.31 4.67 -1.28
CA ALA A 30 -15.60 3.60 -0.57
C ALA A 30 -16.50 2.35 -0.49
N GLY A 31 -15.95 1.22 -0.91
CA GLY A 31 -16.59 -0.09 -0.85
C GLY A 31 -16.14 -0.90 0.38
N PRO A 32 -16.38 -2.23 0.38
CA PRO A 32 -15.94 -3.10 1.46
C PRO A 32 -14.42 -3.11 1.65
N PHE A 33 -14.02 -3.22 2.91
CA PHE A 33 -12.66 -3.50 3.36
C PHE A 33 -12.55 -4.91 3.95
N ARG A 34 -11.43 -5.59 3.74
CA ARG A 34 -11.12 -6.90 4.32
C ARG A 34 -9.67 -6.96 4.75
N LEU A 35 -9.42 -7.61 5.88
CA LEU A 35 -8.10 -8.07 6.28
C LEU A 35 -8.07 -9.59 6.17
N LEU A 36 -7.11 -10.11 5.42
CA LEU A 36 -6.85 -11.53 5.28
C LEU A 36 -5.58 -11.89 6.09
N PRO A 37 -5.73 -12.32 7.36
CA PRO A 37 -4.59 -12.54 8.24
C PRO A 37 -3.68 -13.66 7.72
N HIS A 38 -2.37 -13.48 7.83
CA HIS A 38 -1.38 -14.50 7.52
C HIS A 38 -1.22 -15.47 8.70
N PRO A 39 -1.18 -16.79 8.45
CA PRO A 39 -0.84 -17.75 9.50
C PRO A 39 0.61 -17.52 9.97
N PRO A 40 0.94 -17.78 11.25
CA PRO A 40 2.27 -17.51 11.80
C PRO A 40 3.44 -18.12 11.01
N ALA A 41 3.23 -19.28 10.37
CA ALA A 41 4.23 -19.90 9.50
C ALA A 41 4.56 -19.04 8.27
N LEU A 42 3.55 -18.43 7.65
CA LEU A 42 3.75 -17.55 6.50
C LEU A 42 4.43 -16.25 6.93
N GLN A 43 4.05 -15.67 8.07
CA GLN A 43 4.70 -14.46 8.59
C GLN A 43 6.21 -14.67 8.78
N ARG A 44 6.61 -15.81 9.36
CA ARG A 44 8.02 -16.18 9.51
C ARG A 44 8.74 -16.35 8.17
N ALA A 45 8.10 -17.02 7.21
CA ALA A 45 8.68 -17.22 5.89
C ALA A 45 8.85 -15.90 5.11
N LEU A 46 7.87 -14.99 5.20
CA LEU A 46 7.95 -13.66 4.60
C LEU A 46 9.02 -12.79 5.25
N ARG A 47 9.16 -12.88 6.58
CA ARG A 47 10.23 -12.19 7.31
C ARG A 47 11.61 -12.66 6.88
N ALA A 48 11.82 -13.97 6.80
CA ALA A 48 13.07 -14.54 6.30
C ALA A 48 13.36 -14.12 4.85
N ALA A 49 12.34 -14.08 3.99
CA ALA A 49 12.50 -13.65 2.60
C ALA A 49 12.84 -12.15 2.49
N LEU A 50 12.29 -11.32 3.37
CA LEU A 50 12.66 -9.91 3.49
C LEU A 50 14.12 -9.76 3.95
N GLU A 51 14.53 -10.48 4.98
CA GLU A 51 15.90 -10.45 5.52
C GLU A 51 16.96 -10.92 4.51
N ALA A 52 16.64 -11.93 3.69
CA ALA A 52 17.49 -12.40 2.60
C ALA A 52 17.63 -11.36 1.46
N GLY A 53 16.65 -10.47 1.32
CA GLY A 53 16.63 -9.41 0.33
C GLY A 53 15.83 -9.76 -0.93
N PRO A 54 15.24 -8.75 -1.60
CA PRO A 54 14.32 -8.95 -2.72
C PRO A 54 14.95 -9.63 -3.93
N GLU A 55 16.24 -9.40 -4.23
CA GLU A 55 16.91 -10.00 -5.39
C GLU A 55 16.97 -11.54 -5.28
N GLU A 56 17.27 -12.07 -4.08
CA GLU A 56 17.26 -13.50 -3.82
C GLU A 56 15.83 -14.06 -3.84
N ALA A 57 14.87 -13.31 -3.29
CA ALA A 57 13.47 -13.70 -3.26
C ALA A 57 12.83 -13.76 -4.66
N TRP A 58 13.26 -12.91 -5.60
CA TRP A 58 12.76 -12.85 -6.97
C TRP A 58 13.45 -13.83 -7.90
N GLY A 59 14.75 -14.10 -7.70
CA GLY A 59 15.61 -14.92 -8.58
C GLY A 59 15.12 -16.35 -8.82
N GLY A 60 14.14 -16.82 -8.06
CA GLY A 60 13.40 -18.06 -8.32
C GLY A 60 11.97 -18.05 -7.79
N LEU A 61 11.41 -16.86 -7.52
CA LEU A 61 10.14 -16.63 -6.82
C LEU A 61 9.98 -17.57 -5.60
N SER A 62 10.54 -17.17 -4.46
CA SER A 62 10.54 -18.03 -3.28
C SER A 62 9.12 -18.50 -2.91
N PRO A 63 8.93 -19.70 -2.33
CA PRO A 63 7.60 -20.19 -1.95
C PRO A 63 6.82 -19.23 -1.03
N ALA A 64 7.54 -18.39 -0.28
CA ALA A 64 6.94 -17.34 0.54
C ALA A 64 6.31 -16.24 -0.32
N VAL A 65 7.00 -15.79 -1.36
CA VAL A 65 6.49 -14.77 -2.30
C VAL A 65 5.35 -15.34 -3.15
N GLU A 66 5.47 -16.58 -3.64
CA GLU A 66 4.36 -17.27 -4.32
C GLU A 66 3.11 -17.30 -3.43
N ARG A 67 3.28 -17.68 -2.15
CA ARG A 67 2.16 -17.71 -1.23
C ARG A 67 1.59 -16.31 -0.97
N LEU A 68 2.42 -15.27 -0.92
CA LEU A 68 1.95 -13.89 -0.79
C LEU A 68 1.12 -13.46 -2.01
N VAL A 69 1.57 -13.81 -3.23
CA VAL A 69 0.82 -13.59 -4.48
C VAL A 69 -0.57 -14.23 -4.39
N GLU A 70 -0.65 -15.48 -3.95
CA GLU A 70 -1.93 -16.18 -3.76
C GLU A 70 -2.80 -15.50 -2.71
N ARG A 71 -2.24 -15.05 -1.59
CA ARG A 71 -3.00 -14.31 -0.56
C ARG A 71 -3.56 -12.99 -1.06
N CYS A 72 -2.79 -12.26 -1.88
CA CYS A 72 -3.27 -11.06 -2.55
C CYS A 72 -4.42 -11.40 -3.52
N ALA A 73 -4.29 -12.48 -4.29
CA ALA A 73 -5.35 -12.92 -5.19
C ALA A 73 -6.63 -13.35 -4.46
N GLU A 74 -6.50 -14.08 -3.35
CA GLU A 74 -7.61 -14.43 -2.46
C GLU A 74 -8.31 -13.17 -1.91
N ALA A 75 -7.55 -12.14 -1.52
CA ALA A 75 -8.10 -10.89 -1.00
C ALA A 75 -8.88 -10.12 -2.08
N VAL A 76 -8.36 -10.08 -3.31
CA VAL A 76 -9.04 -9.50 -4.48
C VAL A 76 -10.34 -10.25 -4.76
N ALA A 77 -10.30 -11.58 -4.81
CA ALA A 77 -11.49 -12.41 -5.05
C ALA A 77 -12.56 -12.22 -3.97
N ALA A 78 -12.15 -12.12 -2.70
CA ALA A 78 -13.06 -11.92 -1.57
C ALA A 78 -13.83 -10.58 -1.64
N LEU A 79 -13.25 -9.56 -2.29
CA LEU A 79 -13.90 -8.26 -2.49
C LEU A 79 -14.64 -8.14 -3.82
N ALA A 80 -14.15 -8.78 -4.88
CA ALA A 80 -14.79 -8.77 -6.19
C ALA A 80 -16.13 -9.56 -6.18
N GLY A 81 -16.26 -10.59 -5.34
CA GLY A 81 -17.44 -11.45 -5.31
C GLY A 81 -17.56 -12.33 -6.56
N SER A 82 -18.61 -13.15 -6.64
CA SER A 82 -18.82 -14.13 -7.73
C SER A 82 -19.06 -13.49 -9.10
N ASP A 83 -19.67 -12.31 -9.16
CA ASP A 83 -20.04 -11.62 -10.42
C ASP A 83 -19.06 -10.49 -10.80
N GLY A 84 -18.20 -10.04 -9.88
CA GLY A 84 -17.41 -8.81 -10.04
C GLY A 84 -16.11 -8.95 -10.84
N MET A 85 -15.80 -10.11 -11.42
CA MET A 85 -14.71 -10.27 -12.40
C MET A 85 -15.17 -10.31 -13.86
N ALA A 86 -16.46 -10.53 -14.14
CA ALA A 86 -16.93 -10.83 -15.49
C ALA A 86 -17.84 -9.75 -16.14
N ALA A 87 -18.41 -8.80 -15.39
CA ALA A 87 -19.25 -7.74 -15.98
C ALA A 87 -19.14 -6.41 -15.21
N GLY A 88 -18.42 -5.43 -15.77
CA GLY A 88 -18.20 -4.12 -15.11
C GLY A 88 -17.33 -4.22 -13.83
N GLY A 89 -16.45 -5.23 -13.83
CA GLY A 89 -15.67 -5.69 -12.68
C GLY A 89 -14.54 -4.77 -12.20
N VAL A 90 -13.73 -5.29 -11.28
CA VAL A 90 -12.50 -4.61 -10.83
C VAL A 90 -11.57 -4.42 -12.03
N MET A 91 -11.27 -3.16 -12.37
CA MET A 91 -10.55 -2.79 -13.59
C MET A 91 -9.04 -2.73 -13.38
N ALA A 92 -8.59 -2.50 -12.15
CA ALA A 92 -7.18 -2.44 -11.79
C ALA A 92 -7.01 -2.67 -10.28
N VAL A 93 -5.80 -3.11 -9.91
CA VAL A 93 -5.38 -3.29 -8.52
C VAL A 93 -4.21 -2.34 -8.22
N GLY A 94 -4.25 -1.65 -7.10
CA GLY A 94 -3.09 -0.98 -6.53
C GLY A 94 -2.47 -1.89 -5.48
N LEU A 95 -1.16 -2.14 -5.55
CA LEU A 95 -0.42 -2.95 -4.60
C LEU A 95 0.63 -2.12 -3.85
N ASP A 96 0.44 -1.99 -2.54
CA ASP A 96 1.44 -1.58 -1.58
C ASP A 96 1.98 -2.83 -0.86
N GLY A 97 3.07 -3.39 -1.40
CA GLY A 97 3.66 -4.65 -0.93
C GLY A 97 4.56 -4.46 0.29
N PRO A 98 4.86 -5.53 1.06
CA PRO A 98 5.71 -5.40 2.23
C PRO A 98 7.16 -5.19 1.78
N GLY A 99 7.89 -4.30 2.45
CA GLY A 99 9.31 -4.04 2.19
C GLY A 99 10.06 -3.75 3.48
N LEU A 100 11.39 -3.90 3.45
CA LEU A 100 12.26 -3.47 4.54
C LEU A 100 12.81 -2.08 4.26
N ALA A 101 12.69 -1.18 5.25
CA ALA A 101 13.35 0.12 5.20
C ALA A 101 14.87 -0.05 5.13
N GLY A 102 15.54 0.72 4.26
CA GLY A 102 17.00 0.66 4.09
C GLY A 102 17.51 -0.49 3.22
N CYS A 103 16.65 -1.41 2.78
CA CYS A 103 17.01 -2.48 1.86
C CYS A 103 16.78 -2.03 0.41
N GLY A 104 17.72 -1.26 -0.14
CA GLY A 104 17.77 -0.86 -1.54
C GLY A 104 18.90 0.11 -1.85
N ARG A 105 19.12 0.41 -3.13
CA ARG A 105 20.09 1.43 -3.55
C ARG A 105 19.66 2.77 -2.95
N ASP A 106 20.59 3.43 -2.27
CA ASP A 106 20.40 4.75 -1.66
C ASP A 106 19.36 4.81 -0.53
N GLY A 107 19.05 3.68 0.12
CA GLY A 107 18.14 3.61 1.28
C GLY A 107 16.65 3.52 0.94
N VAL A 108 16.31 3.45 -0.35
CA VAL A 108 14.93 3.27 -0.81
C VAL A 108 14.46 1.84 -0.51
N PRO A 109 13.32 1.64 0.18
CA PRO A 109 12.79 0.30 0.43
C PRO A 109 12.46 -0.41 -0.89
N VAL A 110 12.99 -1.61 -1.09
CA VAL A 110 12.58 -2.48 -2.20
C VAL A 110 11.47 -3.42 -1.71
N PRO A 111 10.30 -3.46 -2.37
CA PRO A 111 9.20 -4.32 -1.95
C PRO A 111 9.53 -5.79 -2.20
N LEU A 112 9.11 -6.69 -1.31
CA LEU A 112 9.25 -8.14 -1.48
C LEU A 112 8.43 -8.66 -2.66
N LEU A 113 7.25 -8.08 -2.89
CA LEU A 113 6.36 -8.46 -3.97
C LEU A 113 6.35 -7.40 -5.07
N GLU A 114 6.80 -7.78 -6.26
CA GLU A 114 6.69 -6.98 -7.48
C GLU A 114 5.27 -7.13 -8.09
N GLY A 115 4.71 -6.05 -8.61
CA GLY A 115 3.32 -6.01 -9.10
C GLY A 115 3.08 -6.90 -10.31
N GLY A 116 4.09 -7.12 -11.16
CA GLY A 116 4.03 -8.00 -12.32
C GLY A 116 3.71 -9.46 -11.98
N PHE A 117 4.16 -9.98 -10.83
CA PHE A 117 3.77 -11.31 -10.36
C PHE A 117 2.26 -11.39 -10.09
N LEU A 118 1.74 -10.38 -9.39
CA LEU A 118 0.31 -10.31 -9.08
C LEU A 118 -0.54 -10.04 -10.33
N ALA A 119 -0.05 -9.22 -11.26
CA ALA A 119 -0.73 -8.93 -12.52
C ALA A 119 -0.93 -10.20 -13.35
N ARG A 120 0.14 -11.02 -13.46
CA ARG A 120 0.07 -12.33 -14.13
C ARG A 120 -0.91 -13.26 -13.43
N ARG A 121 -0.93 -13.27 -12.10
CA ARG A 121 -1.82 -14.13 -11.31
C ARG A 121 -3.29 -13.75 -11.44
N LEU A 122 -3.59 -12.46 -11.50
CA LEU A 122 -4.95 -11.92 -11.55
C LEU A 122 -5.50 -11.79 -12.97
N GLY A 123 -4.64 -11.65 -13.98
CA GLY A 123 -5.06 -11.26 -15.33
C GLY A 123 -5.56 -9.80 -15.40
N LEU A 124 -5.15 -8.96 -14.45
CA LEU A 124 -5.57 -7.56 -14.32
C LEU A 124 -4.36 -6.63 -14.29
N PRO A 125 -4.51 -5.36 -14.71
CA PRO A 125 -3.51 -4.34 -14.46
C PRO A 125 -3.25 -4.18 -12.96
N VAL A 126 -1.98 -4.27 -12.55
CA VAL A 126 -1.52 -3.97 -11.19
C VAL A 126 -0.59 -2.78 -11.24
N ALA A 127 -0.92 -1.72 -10.50
CA ALA A 127 0.00 -0.62 -10.23
C ALA A 127 0.67 -0.87 -8.87
N SER A 128 1.99 -0.75 -8.80
CA SER A 128 2.80 -1.00 -7.60
C SER A 128 3.98 -0.03 -7.53
N GLY A 129 4.76 -0.10 -6.45
CA GLY A 129 5.95 0.76 -6.27
C GLY A 129 5.62 2.13 -5.68
N PHE A 130 4.57 2.21 -4.87
CA PHE A 130 4.11 3.46 -4.24
C PHE A 130 5.03 3.98 -3.11
N GLY A 131 6.17 3.32 -2.85
CA GLY A 131 7.11 3.61 -1.76
C GLY A 131 8.14 4.70 -2.03
N GLY A 132 8.09 5.42 -3.16
CA GLY A 132 9.00 6.53 -3.47
C GLY A 132 8.71 7.86 -2.72
N GLY A 133 7.72 7.87 -1.83
CA GLY A 133 7.08 9.08 -1.27
C GLY A 133 7.94 10.00 -0.37
N LEU A 134 9.21 9.67 -0.13
CA LEU A 134 10.15 10.57 0.57
C LEU A 134 11.34 11.00 -0.28
N ALA A 135 11.35 10.70 -1.59
CA ALA A 135 12.16 11.50 -2.48
C ALA A 135 11.47 12.87 -2.59
N ALA A 136 12.08 13.90 -1.99
CA ALA A 136 11.94 15.23 -2.55
C ALA A 136 12.18 15.06 -4.05
N GLY A 137 11.18 15.34 -4.89
CA GLY A 137 11.44 15.38 -6.34
C GLY A 137 12.64 16.29 -6.59
N GLU A 138 13.28 16.20 -7.76
CA GLU A 138 14.45 17.05 -8.08
C GLU A 138 14.22 18.56 -7.80
N ASP A 139 12.94 18.97 -7.71
CA ASP A 139 12.46 20.31 -7.36
C ASP A 139 12.10 20.55 -5.86
N GLY A 140 12.41 19.65 -4.93
CA GLY A 140 12.13 19.81 -3.49
C GLY A 140 10.67 19.56 -3.06
N ARG A 141 9.82 18.98 -3.92
CA ARG A 141 8.40 18.76 -3.65
C ARG A 141 8.16 17.39 -3.00
N VAL A 142 7.35 17.34 -1.95
CA VAL A 142 6.97 16.07 -1.32
C VAL A 142 5.92 15.37 -2.19
N ILE A 143 6.20 14.14 -2.60
CA ILE A 143 5.23 13.28 -3.26
C ILE A 143 4.31 12.73 -2.17
N LEU A 144 3.13 13.34 -2.02
CA LEU A 144 2.11 12.78 -1.15
C LEU A 144 1.70 11.39 -1.64
N PRO A 145 1.21 10.52 -0.74
CA PRO A 145 0.33 9.45 -1.16
C PRO A 145 -0.77 10.05 -2.03
N SER A 146 -0.78 9.72 -3.32
CA SER A 146 -1.70 10.26 -4.33
C SER A 146 -3.17 10.03 -3.95
N ALA A 147 -3.41 9.10 -3.03
CA ALA A 147 -4.70 8.82 -2.40
C ALA A 147 -5.26 10.02 -1.61
N TYR A 148 -4.46 10.83 -0.92
CA TYR A 148 -5.00 11.86 0.00
C TYR A 148 -5.80 12.96 -0.69
N PRO A 149 -5.33 13.58 -1.78
CA PRO A 149 -6.16 14.51 -2.56
C PRO A 149 -7.44 13.86 -3.08
N ALA A 150 -7.36 12.62 -3.59
CA ALA A 150 -8.51 11.90 -4.13
C ALA A 150 -9.55 11.52 -3.07
N LEU A 151 -9.11 11.13 -1.87
CA LEU A 151 -9.98 10.75 -0.74
C LEU A 151 -10.62 11.97 -0.06
N THR A 152 -9.96 13.13 -0.10
CA THR A 152 -10.39 14.34 0.61
C THR A 152 -10.95 15.43 -0.30
N ALA A 153 -11.21 15.12 -1.58
CA ALA A 153 -11.64 16.08 -2.59
C ALA A 153 -12.91 16.87 -2.19
N GLY A 154 -13.81 16.26 -1.40
CA GLY A 154 -15.04 16.87 -0.91
C GLY A 154 -14.93 17.62 0.42
N LEU A 155 -13.76 17.63 1.07
CA LEU A 155 -13.57 18.26 2.38
C LEU A 155 -13.14 19.73 2.24
N PRO A 156 -13.59 20.61 3.17
CA PRO A 156 -13.14 22.00 3.17
C PRO A 156 -11.64 22.10 3.41
N ARG A 157 -11.04 23.19 2.90
CA ARG A 157 -9.61 23.49 3.06
C ARG A 157 -9.44 24.73 3.96
N PRO A 158 -8.31 24.84 4.69
CA PRO A 158 -7.20 23.87 4.75
C PRO A 158 -7.56 22.59 5.53
N LEU A 159 -6.83 21.51 5.29
CA LEU A 159 -7.05 20.20 5.92
C LEU A 159 -5.72 19.61 6.42
N ALA A 160 -5.70 19.16 7.67
CA ALA A 160 -4.66 18.28 8.19
C ALA A 160 -5.13 16.81 8.14
N ILE A 161 -4.27 15.91 7.71
CA ILE A 161 -4.45 14.46 7.78
C ILE A 161 -3.35 13.92 8.70
N LEU A 162 -3.75 13.17 9.72
CA LEU A 162 -2.85 12.46 10.62
C LEU A 162 -2.96 10.96 10.33
N ASP A 163 -1.85 10.37 9.91
CA ASP A 163 -1.70 8.94 9.66
C ASP A 163 -0.86 8.33 10.79
N LEU A 164 -1.30 7.19 11.32
CA LEU A 164 -0.71 6.51 12.47
C LEU A 164 -0.53 5.03 12.13
N ASP A 165 0.60 4.68 11.51
CA ASP A 165 0.89 3.33 11.01
C ASP A 165 2.24 2.80 11.53
N GLY A 166 2.51 3.04 12.81
CA GLY A 166 3.81 2.83 13.46
C GLY A 166 4.65 4.11 13.48
N VAL A 167 4.50 4.96 12.46
CA VAL A 167 5.03 6.33 12.43
C VAL A 167 3.85 7.31 12.33
N ALA A 168 3.88 8.38 13.12
CA ALA A 168 2.94 9.46 13.00
C ALA A 168 3.35 10.34 11.82
N ARG A 169 2.51 10.44 10.79
CA ARG A 169 2.73 11.33 9.64
C ARG A 169 1.64 12.37 9.57
N VAL A 170 2.03 13.61 9.35
CA VAL A 170 1.10 14.72 9.16
C VAL A 170 1.20 15.21 7.73
N THR A 171 0.05 15.25 7.05
CA THR A 171 -0.09 15.89 5.74
C THR A 171 -0.99 17.11 5.85
N TRP A 172 -0.49 18.28 5.45
CA TRP A 172 -1.26 19.52 5.40
C TRP A 172 -1.58 19.91 3.96
N LEU A 173 -2.86 20.06 3.67
CA LEU A 173 -3.41 20.49 2.38
C LEU A 173 -3.93 21.93 2.51
N GLY A 174 -3.24 22.88 1.87
CA GLY A 174 -3.53 24.31 1.97
C GLY A 174 -4.82 24.77 1.28
N ALA A 175 -5.23 26.01 1.56
CA ALA A 175 -6.37 26.66 0.91
C ALA A 175 -6.09 26.90 -0.58
N GLY A 176 -6.57 25.99 -1.44
CA GLY A 176 -6.35 26.01 -2.90
C GLY A 176 -5.55 24.82 -3.42
N ASP A 177 -4.99 23.99 -2.53
CA ASP A 177 -4.27 22.79 -2.93
C ASP A 177 -5.23 21.61 -3.12
N ARG A 178 -5.77 21.49 -4.34
CA ARG A 178 -6.70 20.40 -4.69
C ARG A 178 -6.01 19.09 -5.00
N TRP A 179 -4.74 19.12 -5.41
CA TRP A 179 -4.01 17.97 -5.95
C TRP A 179 -2.80 17.58 -5.10
N GLY A 180 -2.60 18.23 -3.96
CA GLY A 180 -1.44 18.01 -3.09
C GLY A 180 -0.14 18.62 -3.61
N ALA A 181 -0.23 19.51 -4.60
CA ALA A 181 0.90 20.10 -5.30
C ALA A 181 1.81 20.96 -4.40
N LYS A 182 1.25 21.52 -3.32
CA LYS A 182 1.92 22.38 -2.33
C LYS A 182 1.76 21.83 -0.92
N ALA A 183 1.45 20.55 -0.80
CA ALA A 183 1.21 19.94 0.48
C ALA A 183 2.50 19.88 1.28
N LEU A 184 2.36 20.04 2.59
CA LEU A 184 3.44 19.74 3.52
C LEU A 184 3.20 18.33 4.05
N HIS A 185 4.25 17.53 4.06
CA HIS A 185 4.21 16.17 4.62
C HIS A 185 5.48 15.94 5.42
N PHE A 186 5.31 15.50 6.65
CA PHE A 186 6.41 15.23 7.56
C PHE A 186 6.07 14.10 8.52
N GLU A 187 7.10 13.35 8.90
CA GLU A 187 7.02 12.37 9.98
C GLU A 187 7.20 13.12 11.31
N ALA A 188 6.22 12.99 12.20
CA ALA A 188 6.20 13.61 13.52
C ALA A 188 6.86 12.73 14.61
N GLY A 189 7.32 11.53 14.25
CA GLY A 189 7.93 10.55 15.14
C GLY A 189 7.10 9.25 15.23
N PRO A 190 7.42 8.33 16.15
CA PRO A 190 6.64 7.10 16.35
C PRO A 190 5.16 7.39 16.65
N ALA A 191 4.26 6.61 16.05
CA ALA A 191 2.81 6.72 16.31
C ALA A 191 2.43 6.16 17.69
N GLY A 192 3.20 5.19 18.19
CA GLY A 192 3.10 4.68 19.55
C GLY A 192 4.02 5.45 20.50
N GLY A 193 3.55 5.75 21.71
CA GLY A 193 4.45 6.05 22.83
C GLY A 193 5.37 4.86 23.14
N PRO A 194 6.30 4.96 24.11
CA PRO A 194 7.27 3.91 24.47
C PRO A 194 6.61 2.66 25.09
N ALA A 195 5.76 1.96 24.35
CA ALA A 195 4.96 0.83 24.82
C ALA A 195 5.29 -0.50 24.09
N GLU A 196 5.85 -0.46 22.87
CA GLU A 196 6.14 -1.69 22.12
C GLU A 196 7.50 -2.34 22.48
N GLY A 197 8.29 -1.70 23.35
CA GLY A 197 9.54 -2.25 23.90
C GLY A 197 9.44 -2.86 25.30
N TRP A 198 8.25 -2.91 25.91
CA TRP A 198 8.07 -3.36 27.30
C TRP A 198 6.98 -4.42 27.53
N ALA A 199 6.36 -4.93 26.46
CA ALA A 199 5.43 -6.05 26.56
C ALA A 199 6.07 -7.33 26.02
N GLY A 200 6.83 -8.03 26.87
CA GLY A 200 7.27 -9.43 26.66
C GLY A 200 8.77 -9.65 26.71
#